data_AF-A0A1Q3D831-F1
#
_entry.id   AF-A0A1Q3D831-F1
#
_cell.length_a   1.000
_cell.length_b   1.000
_cell.length_c   1.000
_cell.angle_alpha   90.00
_cell.angle_beta   90.00
_cell.angle_gamma   90.00
#
_symmetry.space_group_name_H-M   'P 1'
#
loop_
_entity.id
_entity.type
_entity.pdbx_description
1 polymer ?
#
loop_
_entity_poly.entity_id
_entity_poly.type
_entity_poly.pdbx_seq_one_letter_code
_entity_poly.pdbx_strand_id
1 'polypeptide(L)'
;PQSELARQRRQKISEKTRCLQKLLPWDKKMDTATMLGEAYEYVRFLQAQVTALHSMPCQSSFGTTTAYGFQNDGRFVSGLGSLNRQQLLQVMLNSPVAQTMLYSRGLCVFSMEQLM
;
A
#
# COMPACT_ATOMS: atom_id res chain seq x y z
N PRO A 1 46.69 -23.65 5.72
CA PRO A 1 45.40 -24.25 5.33
C PRO A 1 44.17 -23.75 6.15
N GLN A 2 44.17 -23.83 7.49
CA GLN A 2 43.00 -23.42 8.30
C GLN A 2 42.70 -21.92 8.25
N SER A 3 43.73 -21.08 8.07
CA SER A 3 43.59 -19.61 7.99
C SER A 3 42.73 -19.14 6.80
N GLU A 4 42.87 -19.78 5.64
CA GLU A 4 42.14 -19.38 4.43
C GLU A 4 40.66 -19.75 4.48
N LEU A 5 40.34 -20.96 4.93
CA LEU A 5 38.95 -21.39 5.13
C LEU A 5 38.25 -20.51 6.17
N ALA A 6 38.94 -20.18 7.28
CA ALA A 6 38.41 -19.27 8.28
C ALA A 6 38.22 -17.84 7.72
N ARG A 7 39.14 -17.36 6.88
CA ARG A 7 39.04 -16.05 6.20
C ARG A 7 37.83 -16.02 5.26
N GLN A 8 37.65 -17.05 4.43
CA GLN A 8 36.49 -17.13 3.53
C GLN A 8 35.17 -17.14 4.30
N ARG A 9 35.10 -17.84 5.45
CA ARG A 9 33.90 -17.81 6.31
C ARG A 9 33.61 -16.39 6.82
N ARG A 10 34.63 -15.69 7.34
CA ARG A 10 34.47 -14.30 7.81
C ARG A 10 34.01 -13.37 6.70
N GLN A 11 34.59 -13.51 5.51
CA GLN A 11 34.23 -12.69 4.35
C GLN A 11 32.77 -12.88 3.94
N LYS A 12 32.30 -14.14 3.85
CA LYS A 12 30.88 -14.45 3.58
C LYS A 12 29.93 -13.86 4.64
N ILE A 13 30.34 -13.86 5.91
CA ILE A 13 29.54 -13.26 6.99
C ILE A 13 29.46 -11.74 6.79
N SER A 14 30.59 -11.07 6.59
CA SER A 14 30.64 -9.62 6.38
C SER A 14 29.85 -9.17 5.16
N GLU A 15 29.89 -9.94 4.06
CA GLU A 15 29.08 -9.68 2.87
C GLU A 15 27.59 -9.73 3.18
N LYS A 16 27.12 -10.78 3.84
CA LYS A 16 25.70 -10.91 4.24
C LYS A 16 25.28 -9.80 5.20
N THR A 17 26.12 -9.44 6.17
CA THR A 17 25.85 -8.33 7.09
C THR A 17 25.71 -7.00 6.35
N ARG A 18 26.60 -6.72 5.37
CA ARG A 18 26.51 -5.51 4.55
C ARG A 18 25.28 -5.49 3.65
N CYS A 19 24.89 -6.63 3.08
CA CYS A 19 23.65 -6.74 2.32
C CYS A 19 22.43 -6.46 3.20
N LEU A 20 22.41 -7.01 4.42
CA LEU A 20 21.35 -6.73 5.39
C LEU A 20 21.27 -5.22 5.66
N GLN A 21 22.38 -4.58 6.03
CA GLN A 21 22.42 -3.13 6.29
C GLN A 21 21.87 -2.26 5.16
N LYS A 22 22.00 -2.68 3.89
CA LYS A 22 21.47 -1.94 2.73
C LYS A 22 19.98 -2.10 2.50
N LEU A 23 19.43 -3.27 2.85
CA LEU A 23 18.00 -3.57 2.70
C LEU A 23 17.16 -2.92 3.81
N LEU A 24 17.84 -2.53 4.88
CA LEU A 24 17.24 -2.09 6.09
C LEU A 24 16.95 -0.55 6.01
N PRO A 25 15.70 -0.05 6.21
CA PRO A 25 15.34 1.39 6.18
C PRO A 25 15.96 2.34 7.23
N TRP A 26 16.99 1.95 7.96
CA TRP A 26 17.56 2.73 9.07
C TRP A 26 18.85 3.39 8.59
N ASP A 27 18.88 4.72 8.59
CA ASP A 27 20.03 5.53 8.17
C ASP A 27 21.14 5.59 9.26
N LYS A 28 20.84 5.07 10.46
CA LYS A 28 21.73 5.11 11.62
C LYS A 28 22.52 3.81 11.79
N LYS A 29 23.82 3.95 12.12
CA LYS A 29 24.66 2.83 12.56
C LYS A 29 24.08 2.22 13.83
N MET A 30 23.60 0.97 13.71
CA MET A 30 23.02 0.18 14.79
C MET A 30 23.98 -0.96 15.17
N ASP A 31 23.96 -1.41 16.42
CA ASP A 31 24.73 -2.57 16.83
C ASP A 31 24.19 -3.86 16.18
N THR A 32 24.98 -4.93 16.16
CA THR A 32 24.60 -6.16 15.43
C THR A 32 23.39 -6.86 16.03
N ALA A 33 23.21 -6.82 17.35
CA ALA A 33 22.09 -7.49 17.99
C ALA A 33 20.79 -6.75 17.67
N THR A 34 20.78 -5.43 17.83
CA THR A 34 19.64 -4.59 17.49
C THR A 34 19.33 -4.67 16.00
N MET A 35 20.33 -4.62 15.11
CA MET A 35 20.12 -4.78 13.65
C MET A 35 19.39 -6.09 13.29
N LEU A 36 19.73 -7.20 13.94
CA LEU A 36 19.08 -8.47 13.68
C LEU A 36 17.65 -8.52 14.23
N GLY A 37 17.40 -7.95 15.42
CA GLY A 37 16.05 -7.85 15.98
C GLY A 37 15.13 -6.98 15.12
N GLU A 38 15.61 -5.81 14.72
CA GLU A 38 14.89 -4.88 13.86
C GLU A 38 14.67 -5.44 12.44
N ALA A 39 15.62 -6.22 11.91
CA ALA A 39 15.43 -6.93 10.66
C ALA A 39 14.26 -7.93 10.71
N TYR A 40 14.09 -8.63 11.84
CA TYR A 40 12.96 -9.53 12.04
C TYR A 40 11.63 -8.76 12.06
N GLU A 41 11.55 -7.67 12.81
CA GLU A 41 10.35 -6.83 12.86
C GLU A 41 10.03 -6.19 11.50
N TYR A 42 11.04 -5.82 10.71
CA TYR A 42 10.82 -5.28 9.36
C TYR A 42 10.30 -6.34 8.38
N VAL A 43 10.74 -7.60 8.49
CA VAL A 43 10.14 -8.70 7.70
C VAL A 43 8.67 -8.88 8.07
N ARG A 44 8.32 -8.80 9.36
CA ARG A 44 6.91 -8.86 9.79
C ARG A 44 6.09 -7.70 9.23
N PHE A 45 6.65 -6.50 9.23
CA PHE A 45 6.02 -5.32 8.63
C PHE A 45 5.78 -5.49 7.12
N LEU A 46 6.77 -5.98 6.38
CA LEU A 46 6.62 -6.26 4.94
C LEU A 46 5.55 -7.33 4.68
N GLN A 47 5.50 -8.39 5.48
CA GLN A 47 4.44 -9.41 5.39
C GLN A 47 3.04 -8.82 5.65
N ALA A 48 2.92 -7.93 6.64
CA ALA A 48 1.68 -7.23 6.93
C ALA A 48 1.26 -6.32 5.76
N GLN A 49 2.20 -5.59 5.14
CA GLN A 49 1.92 -4.79 3.94
C GLN A 49 1.41 -5.65 2.78
N VAL A 50 2.09 -6.75 2.45
CA VAL A 50 1.66 -7.65 1.37
C VAL A 50 0.27 -8.22 1.65
N THR A 51 0.00 -8.60 2.90
CA THR A 51 -1.32 -9.09 3.32
C THR A 51 -2.39 -8.02 3.16
N ALA A 52 -2.09 -6.79 3.59
CA ALA A 52 -2.99 -5.65 3.41
C ALA A 52 -3.28 -5.43 1.92
N LEU A 53 -2.24 -5.37 1.07
CA LEU A 53 -2.38 -5.21 -0.37
C LEU A 53 -3.20 -6.32 -1.04
N HIS A 54 -3.03 -7.58 -0.62
CA HIS A 54 -3.83 -8.69 -1.11
C HIS A 54 -5.30 -8.62 -0.66
N SER A 55 -5.55 -8.08 0.54
CA SER A 55 -6.89 -7.89 1.09
C SER A 55 -7.60 -6.64 0.54
N MET A 56 -6.85 -5.73 -0.09
CA MET A 56 -7.43 -4.56 -0.72
C MET A 56 -8.23 -5.00 -1.96
N PRO A 57 -9.52 -4.68 -2.04
CA PRO A 57 -10.31 -5.01 -3.21
C PRO A 57 -9.74 -4.28 -4.44
N CYS A 58 -9.19 -5.03 -5.39
CA CYS A 58 -8.73 -4.50 -6.68
C CYS A 58 -9.89 -4.00 -7.57
N GLN A 59 -11.13 -4.26 -7.17
CA GLN A 59 -12.31 -3.86 -7.88
C GLN A 59 -12.87 -2.60 -7.23
N SER A 60 -12.60 -1.46 -7.86
CA SER A 60 -13.53 -0.34 -7.85
C SER A 60 -14.78 -0.78 -8.62
N SER A 61 -15.58 -1.67 -8.02
CA SER A 61 -16.94 -1.91 -8.48
C SER A 61 -17.77 -0.70 -8.06
N PHE A 62 -17.53 0.43 -8.72
CA PHE A 62 -18.61 1.35 -9.00
C PHE A 62 -19.51 0.60 -9.97
N GLY A 63 -20.31 -0.32 -9.43
CA GLY A 63 -21.38 -0.95 -10.15
C GLY A 63 -22.23 0.20 -10.65
N THR A 64 -22.08 0.51 -11.94
CA THR A 64 -23.09 1.27 -12.65
C THR A 64 -24.27 0.32 -12.62
N THR A 65 -25.14 0.47 -11.63
CA THR A 65 -26.45 -0.17 -11.61
C THR A 65 -27.27 0.48 -12.72
N THR A 66 -26.92 0.21 -13.98
CA THR A 66 -27.86 0.29 -15.08
C THR A 66 -28.48 -1.09 -15.21
N ALA A 67 -29.58 -1.30 -14.47
CA ALA A 67 -30.75 -2.08 -14.92
C ALA A 67 -31.59 -2.58 -13.72
N TYR A 68 -32.17 -1.68 -12.93
CA TYR A 68 -33.51 -1.89 -12.38
C TYR A 68 -34.22 -0.54 -12.39
N GLY A 69 -35.23 -0.42 -13.25
CA GLY A 69 -36.03 0.78 -13.36
C GLY A 69 -36.72 1.09 -12.04
N PHE A 70 -36.34 2.21 -11.43
CA PHE A 70 -37.18 2.94 -10.50
C PHE A 70 -37.24 4.39 -10.99
N GLN A 71 -38.32 4.70 -11.72
CA GLN A 71 -38.79 6.08 -11.85
C GLN A 71 -39.33 6.50 -10.49
N ASN A 72 -38.63 7.41 -9.82
CA ASN A 72 -39.20 8.64 -9.28
C ASN A 72 -38.21 9.29 -8.30
N ASP A 73 -38.05 10.60 -8.51
CA ASP A 73 -37.50 11.59 -7.60
C ASP A 73 -36.01 11.51 -7.18
N GLY A 74 -35.28 12.59 -7.48
CA GLY A 74 -33.95 12.85 -6.90
C GLY A 74 -32.76 12.52 -7.81
N ARG A 75 -32.41 13.48 -8.67
CA ARG A 75 -31.15 13.55 -9.42
C ARG A 75 -29.94 13.17 -8.54
N PHE A 76 -29.23 12.09 -8.83
CA PHE A 76 -27.78 12.07 -8.63
C PHE A 76 -27.08 11.09 -9.59
N VAL A 77 -26.13 11.65 -10.36
CA VAL A 77 -24.99 11.00 -11.04
C VAL A 77 -25.27 10.07 -12.23
N SER A 78 -25.74 10.62 -13.35
CA SER A 78 -25.37 10.12 -14.69
C SER A 78 -24.25 10.95 -15.35
N GLY A 79 -23.86 12.10 -14.76
CA GLY A 79 -22.88 13.03 -15.36
C GLY A 79 -21.41 12.75 -15.06
N LEU A 80 -21.09 11.87 -14.10
CA LEU A 80 -19.69 11.62 -13.70
C LEU A 80 -18.95 10.63 -14.63
N GLY A 81 -19.67 9.91 -15.50
CA GLY A 81 -19.08 8.94 -16.43
C GLY A 81 -18.29 9.57 -17.59
N SER A 82 -18.47 10.87 -17.86
CA SER A 82 -17.72 11.61 -18.88
C SER A 82 -16.47 12.31 -18.32
N LEU A 83 -16.25 12.27 -17.00
CA LEU A 83 -15.15 12.98 -16.36
C LEU A 83 -13.86 12.17 -16.42
N ASN A 84 -12.75 12.86 -16.66
CA ASN A 84 -11.44 12.24 -16.54
C ASN A 84 -11.20 11.79 -15.09
N ARG A 85 -10.38 10.76 -14.88
CA ARG A 85 -10.00 10.21 -13.57
C ARG A 85 -9.71 11.29 -12.54
N GLN A 86 -8.91 12.29 -12.89
CA GLN A 86 -8.55 13.39 -11.98
C GLN A 86 -9.76 14.25 -11.59
N GLN A 87 -10.63 14.57 -12.54
CA GLN A 87 -11.84 15.36 -12.32
C GLN A 87 -12.85 14.59 -11.46
N LEU A 88 -13.00 13.28 -11.69
CA LEU A 88 -13.84 12.41 -10.89
C LEU A 88 -13.35 12.32 -9.45
N LEU A 89 -12.05 12.12 -9.25
CA LEU A 89 -11.43 12.12 -7.93
C LEU A 89 -11.66 13.45 -7.21
N GLN A 90 -11.48 14.57 -7.92
CA GLN A 90 -11.72 15.89 -7.36
C GLN A 90 -13.18 16.07 -6.92
N VAL A 91 -14.16 15.61 -7.71
CA VAL A 91 -15.58 15.68 -7.31
C VAL A 91 -15.86 14.77 -6.12
N MET A 92 -15.33 13.55 -6.10
CA MET A 92 -15.55 12.61 -4.99
C MET A 92 -14.93 13.09 -3.67
N LEU A 93 -13.77 13.76 -3.73
CA LEU A 93 -13.04 14.22 -2.56
C LEU A 93 -13.45 15.61 -2.08
N ASN A 94 -14.05 16.45 -2.94
CA ASN A 94 -14.47 17.81 -2.58
C ASN A 94 -15.99 17.99 -2.46
N SER A 95 -16.80 17.02 -2.90
CA SER A 95 -18.26 17.11 -2.76
C SER A 95 -18.73 16.57 -1.40
N PRO A 96 -19.41 17.40 -0.57
CA PRO A 96 -19.92 16.95 0.73
C PRO A 96 -20.90 15.78 0.61
N VAL A 97 -21.72 15.75 -0.43
CA VAL A 97 -22.70 14.67 -0.68
C VAL A 97 -21.98 13.35 -0.97
N ALA A 98 -20.90 13.39 -1.76
CA ALA A 98 -20.10 12.21 -2.04
C ALA A 98 -19.41 11.70 -0.77
N GLN A 99 -18.85 12.59 0.06
CA GLN A 99 -18.22 12.22 1.33
C GLN A 99 -19.21 11.58 2.31
N THR A 100 -20.43 12.11 2.47
CA THR A 100 -21.46 11.50 3.31
C THR A 100 -21.83 10.10 2.80
N MET A 101 -22.00 9.94 1.49
CA MET A 101 -22.32 8.64 0.88
C MET A 101 -21.19 7.62 1.06
N LEU A 102 -19.94 8.03 0.86
CA LEU A 102 -18.76 7.20 1.07
C LEU A 102 -18.65 6.77 2.53
N TYR A 103 -18.85 7.70 3.47
CA TYR A 103 -18.86 7.42 4.90
C TYR A 103 -19.97 6.45 5.31
N SER A 104 -21.21 6.69 4.90
CA SER A 104 -22.36 5.82 5.21
C SER A 104 -22.21 4.42 4.61
N ARG A 105 -21.43 4.26 3.53
CA ARG A 105 -21.17 2.97 2.89
C ARG A 105 -19.83 2.34 3.28
N GLY A 106 -19.02 2.99 4.11
CA GLY A 106 -17.69 2.51 4.50
C GLY A 106 -16.68 2.44 3.34
N LEU A 107 -16.82 3.29 2.32
CA LEU A 107 -15.97 3.30 1.12
C LEU A 107 -14.96 4.44 1.19
N CYS A 108 -13.71 4.18 0.77
CA CYS A 108 -12.66 5.19 0.66
C CYS A 108 -12.19 5.30 -0.79
N VAL A 109 -11.96 6.53 -1.26
CA VAL A 109 -11.38 6.80 -2.59
C VAL A 109 -9.87 6.93 -2.43
N PHE A 110 -9.10 6.07 -3.10
CA PHE A 110 -7.64 6.07 -3.04
C PHE A 110 -7.03 6.19 -4.44
N SER A 111 -6.01 7.04 -4.60
CA SER A 111 -5.25 7.15 -5.83
C SER A 111 -4.03 6.23 -5.73
N MET A 112 -3.82 5.31 -6.68
CA MET A 112 -2.66 4.39 -6.69
C MET A 112 -1.30 5.11 -6.62
N GLU A 113 -1.26 6.39 -6.98
CA GLU A 113 -0.07 7.26 -6.90
C GLU A 113 0.30 7.66 -5.46
N GLN A 114 -0.62 7.50 -4.49
CA GLN A 114 -0.35 7.76 -3.06
C GLN A 114 0.23 6.53 -2.34
N LEU A 115 0.47 5.43 -3.06
CA LEU A 115 1.02 4.17 -2.55
C LEU A 115 2.51 3.97 -2.87
N MET A 116 3.10 4.82 -3.71
CA MET A 116 4.55 4.88 -3.96
C MET A 116 5.16 6.07 -3.23
#